data_AF-A0A6C0H2V0-F1
#
_entry.id   AF-A0A6C0H2V0-F1
#
_cell.length_a   1.000
_cell.length_b   1.000
_cell.length_c   1.000
_cell.angle_alpha   90.00
_cell.angle_beta   90.00
_cell.angle_gamma   90.00
#
_symmetry.space_group_name_H-M   'P 1'
#
loop_
_entity.id
_entity.type
_entity.pdbx_description
1 polymer ?
#
loop_
_entity_poly.entity_id
_entity_poly.type
_entity_poly.pdbx_seq_one_letter_code
_entity_poly.pdbx_strand_id
1 'polypeptide(L)'
;MKLKVQLSLCIAASAVLTIITLIFTTVFAKEKGWFSFGPSSHLSIAGVVIDTREKYSVLVFAIVFNSIIDTLVSEFAQPILGFNIYNPDKKLITDFKSKRELQLLATLYWSFNNLRTIFTNLVSITQLDLALIKWVVLEITGVYTINILLSKKRFIEEIEEEINMI
;
A
#
# COMPACT_ATOMS: atom_id res chain seq x y z
N MET A 1 -9.73 18.58 2.54
CA MET A 1 -8.25 18.56 2.54
C MET A 1 -7.77 18.83 1.11
N LYS A 2 -6.77 19.70 0.87
CA LYS A 2 -6.25 19.93 -0.49
C LYS A 2 -5.61 18.63 -1.00
N LEU A 3 -5.91 18.20 -2.23
CA LEU A 3 -5.48 16.92 -2.84
C LEU A 3 -3.97 16.65 -2.67
N LYS A 4 -3.16 17.70 -2.81
CA LYS A 4 -1.72 17.63 -2.56
C LYS A 4 -1.37 17.12 -1.16
N VAL A 5 -2.00 17.66 -0.12
CA VAL A 5 -1.71 17.28 1.29
C VAL A 5 -2.04 15.81 1.51
N GLN A 6 -3.15 15.34 0.96
CA GLN A 6 -3.55 13.94 1.01
C GLN A 6 -2.49 13.04 0.37
N LEU A 7 -2.05 13.38 -0.85
CA LEU A 7 -1.04 12.62 -1.57
C LEU A 7 0.32 12.62 -0.84
N SER A 8 0.74 13.76 -0.30
CA SER A 8 1.98 13.84 0.48
C SER A 8 1.93 12.99 1.76
N LEU A 9 0.79 12.96 2.45
CA LEU A 9 0.60 12.08 3.62
C LEU A 9 0.64 10.60 3.22
N CYS A 10 0.01 10.22 2.11
CA CYS A 10 0.09 8.87 1.57
C CYS A 10 1.54 8.47 1.26
N ILE A 11 2.31 9.35 0.60
CA ILE A 11 3.72 9.08 0.29
C ILE A 11 4.55 8.94 1.58
N ALA A 12 4.35 9.84 2.55
CA ALA A 12 5.05 9.77 3.84
C ALA A 12 4.72 8.47 4.58
N ALA A 13 3.44 8.06 4.61
CA ALA A 13 3.02 6.80 5.19
C ALA A 13 3.68 5.60 4.49
N SER A 14 3.69 5.56 3.16
CA SER A 14 4.38 4.52 2.40
C SER A 14 5.88 4.49 2.69
N ALA A 15 6.56 5.64 2.72
CA ALA A 15 7.98 5.72 3.00
C ALA A 15 8.33 5.18 4.41
N VAL A 16 7.58 5.61 5.43
CA VAL A 16 7.73 5.12 6.80
C VAL A 16 7.51 3.60 6.86
N LEU A 17 6.48 3.11 6.20
CA LEU A 17 6.15 1.69 6.18
C LEU A 17 7.23 0.85 5.47
N THR A 18 7.79 1.36 4.38
CA THR A 18 8.93 0.75 3.69
C THR A 18 10.15 0.68 4.60
N ILE A 19 10.45 1.74 5.36
CA ILE A 19 11.55 1.75 6.34
C ILE A 19 11.31 0.71 7.44
N ILE A 20 10.10 0.64 8.00
CA ILE A 20 9.74 -0.35 9.03
C ILE A 20 9.91 -1.76 8.48
N THR A 21 9.41 -2.02 7.27
CA THR A 21 9.52 -3.33 6.63
C THR A 21 10.99 -3.69 6.35
N LEU A 22 11.81 -2.73 5.92
CA LEU A 22 13.24 -2.94 5.72
C LEU A 22 13.97 -3.26 7.03
N ILE A 23 13.73 -2.50 8.10
CA ILE A 23 14.30 -2.77 9.43
C ILE A 23 13.89 -4.16 9.89
N PHE A 24 12.60 -4.48 9.79
CA PHE A 24 12.09 -5.79 10.16
C PHE A 24 12.83 -6.89 9.38
N THR A 25 12.85 -6.81 8.06
CA THR A 25 13.54 -7.82 7.25
C THR A 25 15.03 -7.95 7.56
N THR A 26 15.76 -6.85 7.82
CA THR A 26 17.19 -6.90 8.17
C THR A 26 17.47 -7.49 9.56
N VAL A 27 16.58 -7.26 10.54
CA VAL A 27 16.68 -7.87 11.87
C VAL A 27 16.48 -9.39 11.79
N PHE A 28 15.51 -9.84 10.98
CA PHE A 28 15.18 -11.25 10.82
C PHE A 28 16.14 -12.00 9.87
N ALA A 29 16.75 -11.30 8.91
CA ALA A 29 17.69 -11.87 7.94
C ALA A 29 19.14 -12.03 8.45
N LYS A 30 19.39 -11.79 9.75
CA LYS A 30 20.74 -11.88 10.33
C LYS A 30 21.35 -13.28 10.24
N GLU A 31 20.53 -14.32 10.10
CA GLU A 31 21.00 -15.70 9.93
C GLU A 31 21.09 -16.09 8.45
N LYS A 32 22.32 -16.00 7.91
CA LYS A 32 22.86 -16.53 6.65
C LYS A 32 22.10 -16.24 5.32
N GLY A 33 22.74 -15.41 4.47
CA GLY A 33 22.67 -15.53 3.00
C GLY A 33 21.58 -14.73 2.26
N TRP A 34 20.71 -14.02 2.97
CA TRP A 34 19.51 -13.40 2.38
C TRP A 34 19.79 -12.22 1.44
N PHE A 35 20.76 -11.37 1.77
CA PHE A 35 21.16 -10.22 0.95
C PHE A 35 22.36 -10.52 0.04
N SER A 36 22.43 -11.73 -0.50
CA SER A 36 23.43 -12.04 -1.54
C SER A 36 22.99 -11.37 -2.85
N PHE A 37 23.85 -10.51 -3.40
CA PHE A 37 23.58 -9.81 -4.65
C PHE A 37 24.24 -10.56 -5.81
N GLY A 38 23.47 -10.82 -6.88
CA GLY A 38 23.95 -11.48 -8.09
C GLY A 38 23.72 -13.00 -8.13
N PRO A 39 24.04 -13.64 -9.26
CA PRO A 39 23.88 -15.09 -9.43
C PRO A 39 24.82 -15.84 -8.50
N SER A 40 24.25 -16.58 -7.54
CA SER A 40 24.98 -17.41 -6.57
C SER A 40 24.81 -18.89 -6.92
N SER A 41 25.87 -19.68 -6.78
CA SER A 41 25.83 -21.15 -6.87
C SER A 41 25.06 -21.80 -5.72
N HIS A 42 24.78 -21.04 -4.65
CA HIS A 42 23.95 -21.43 -3.52
C HIS A 42 22.87 -20.37 -3.32
N LEU A 43 21.83 -20.40 -4.16
CA LEU A 43 20.65 -19.56 -4.00
C LEU A 43 19.85 -20.06 -2.79
N SER A 44 20.03 -19.41 -1.64
CA SER A 44 19.18 -19.62 -0.48
C SER A 44 17.88 -18.83 -0.69
N ILE A 45 16.84 -19.51 -1.17
CA ILE A 45 15.51 -18.91 -1.31
C ILE A 45 14.91 -18.80 0.09
N ALA A 46 15.01 -17.62 0.67
CA ALA A 46 14.25 -17.17 1.84
C ALA A 46 14.20 -18.14 3.04
N GLY A 47 15.35 -18.37 3.67
CA GLY A 47 15.43 -19.15 4.91
C GLY A 47 15.51 -18.28 6.17
N VAL A 48 14.57 -17.35 6.40
CA VAL A 48 14.40 -16.84 7.78
C VAL A 48 13.70 -17.94 8.56
N VAL A 49 14.43 -18.62 9.43
CA VAL A 49 13.84 -19.63 10.30
C VAL A 49 13.04 -18.92 11.40
N ILE A 50 11.72 -19.02 11.31
CA ILE A 50 10.80 -18.58 12.36
C ILE A 50 10.46 -19.81 13.20
N ASP A 51 11.22 -19.99 14.27
CA ASP A 51 11.19 -21.16 15.15
C ASP A 51 10.41 -20.91 16.45
N THR A 52 10.10 -19.66 16.80
CA THR A 52 9.35 -19.31 18.01
C THR A 52 7.98 -18.72 17.70
N ARG A 53 7.01 -19.04 18.55
CA ARG A 53 5.63 -18.51 18.46
C ARG A 53 5.59 -16.99 18.57
N GLU A 54 6.51 -16.40 19.33
CA GLU A 54 6.66 -14.95 19.47
C GLU A 54 7.08 -14.31 18.14
N LYS A 55 8.14 -14.82 17.50
CA LYS A 55 8.61 -14.34 16.19
C LYS A 55 7.51 -14.45 15.13
N TYR A 56 6.76 -15.56 15.13
CA TYR A 56 5.62 -15.75 14.23
C TYR A 56 4.49 -14.74 14.48
N SER A 57 4.12 -14.51 15.75
CA SER A 57 3.05 -13.56 16.11
C SER A 57 3.40 -12.13 15.70
N VAL A 58 4.65 -11.72 15.90
CA VAL A 58 5.15 -10.41 15.46
C VAL A 58 5.12 -10.30 13.93
N LEU A 59 5.49 -11.38 13.21
CA LEU A 59 5.41 -11.40 11.75
C LEU A 59 3.98 -11.21 11.26
N VAL A 60 3.03 -11.97 11.80
CA VAL A 60 1.62 -11.88 11.43
C VAL A 60 1.11 -10.46 11.69
N PHE A 61 1.39 -9.89 12.86
CA PHE A 61 1.02 -8.52 13.17
C PHE A 61 1.61 -7.53 12.16
N ALA A 62 2.89 -7.67 11.80
CA ALA A 62 3.52 -6.81 10.81
C ALA A 62 2.86 -6.95 9.42
N ILE A 63 2.51 -8.17 8.98
CA ILE A 63 1.82 -8.40 7.70
C ILE A 63 0.44 -7.73 7.72
N VAL A 64 -0.35 -7.94 8.77
CA VAL A 64 -1.69 -7.35 8.91
C VAL A 64 -1.60 -5.83 8.87
N PHE A 65 -0.77 -5.24 9.72
CA PHE A 65 -0.60 -3.79 9.81
C PHE A 65 -0.11 -3.17 8.49
N ASN A 66 0.89 -3.80 7.85
CA ASN A 66 1.38 -3.35 6.55
C ASN A 66 0.29 -3.41 5.47
N SER A 67 -0.52 -4.47 5.45
CA SER A 67 -1.56 -4.67 4.44
C SER A 67 -2.72 -3.68 4.58
N ILE A 68 -3.09 -3.33 5.81
CA ILE A 68 -4.10 -2.29 6.07
C ILE A 68 -3.62 -0.94 5.55
N ILE A 69 -2.41 -0.53 5.94
CA ILE A 69 -1.86 0.77 5.53
C ILE A 69 -1.65 0.81 4.02
N ASP A 70 -1.21 -0.30 3.41
CA ASP A 70 -1.11 -0.41 1.96
C ASP A 70 -2.42 -0.13 1.26
N THR A 71 -3.45 -0.87 1.64
CA THR A 71 -4.77 -0.74 1.02
C THR A 71 -5.27 0.69 1.15
N LEU A 72 -5.18 1.28 2.35
CA LEU A 72 -5.58 2.67 2.57
C LEU A 72 -4.81 3.65 1.67
N VAL A 73 -3.48 3.57 1.68
CA VAL A 73 -2.64 4.48 0.90
C VAL A 73 -2.92 4.35 -0.59
N SER A 74 -3.06 3.12 -1.09
CA SER A 74 -3.31 2.86 -2.51
C SER A 74 -4.69 3.34 -2.94
N GLU A 75 -5.73 3.05 -2.16
CA GLU A 75 -7.11 3.50 -2.43
C GLU A 75 -7.26 5.04 -2.39
N PHE A 76 -6.44 5.74 -1.62
CA PHE A 76 -6.47 7.21 -1.59
C PHE A 76 -5.52 7.88 -2.59
N ALA A 77 -4.32 7.33 -2.82
CA ALA A 77 -3.32 7.95 -3.68
C ALA A 77 -3.56 7.64 -5.16
N GLN A 78 -3.93 6.41 -5.51
CA GLN A 78 -4.09 6.01 -6.91
C GLN A 78 -5.17 6.79 -7.64
N PRO A 79 -6.36 7.09 -7.08
CA PRO A 79 -7.34 7.92 -7.77
C PRO A 79 -6.82 9.34 -8.02
N ILE A 80 -6.09 9.93 -7.06
CA ILE A 80 -5.51 11.27 -7.22
C ILE A 80 -4.54 11.28 -8.40
N LEU A 81 -3.62 10.30 -8.46
CA LEU A 81 -2.66 10.20 -9.54
C LEU A 81 -3.34 9.82 -10.88
N GLY A 82 -4.28 8.87 -10.83
CA GLY A 82 -5.10 8.39 -11.94
C GLY A 82 -5.80 9.52 -12.67
N PHE A 83 -6.62 10.28 -11.94
CA PHE A 83 -7.41 11.37 -12.52
C PHE A 83 -6.58 12.57 -12.95
N ASN A 84 -5.38 12.78 -12.39
CA ASN A 84 -4.52 13.91 -12.75
C ASN A 84 -3.50 13.61 -13.86
N ILE A 85 -3.02 12.37 -13.97
CA ILE A 85 -1.96 12.00 -14.90
C ILE A 85 -2.51 11.25 -16.12
N TYR A 86 -3.44 10.31 -15.89
CA TYR A 86 -3.86 9.35 -16.92
C TYR A 86 -5.23 9.66 -17.53
N ASN A 87 -6.01 10.57 -16.94
CA ASN A 87 -7.27 11.00 -17.54
C ASN A 87 -6.99 11.83 -18.81
N PRO A 88 -7.33 11.33 -20.02
CA PRO A 88 -7.08 12.04 -21.26
C PRO A 88 -7.88 13.34 -21.37
N ASP A 89 -9.03 13.45 -20.70
CA ASP A 89 -9.92 14.59 -20.76
C ASP A 89 -9.47 15.73 -19.83
N LYS A 90 -8.66 15.42 -18.80
CA LYS A 90 -8.13 16.42 -17.88
C LYS A 90 -6.90 17.12 -18.47
N LYS A 91 -7.13 18.13 -19.32
CA LYS A 91 -6.05 18.95 -19.91
C LYS A 91 -5.51 20.04 -18.99
N LEU A 92 -6.32 20.51 -18.04
CA LEU A 92 -5.95 21.56 -17.08
C LEU A 92 -5.82 20.96 -15.68
N ILE A 93 -4.63 21.12 -15.07
CA ILE A 93 -4.34 20.65 -13.71
C ILE A 93 -4.15 21.88 -12.82
N THR A 94 -5.08 22.11 -11.90
CA THR A 94 -5.07 23.25 -10.96
C THR A 94 -4.59 22.87 -9.56
N ASP A 95 -4.58 21.57 -9.24
CA ASP A 95 -4.32 21.05 -7.91
C ASP A 95 -2.82 21.00 -7.54
N PHE A 96 -1.95 21.19 -8.54
CA PHE A 96 -0.49 21.12 -8.43
C PHE A 96 0.15 22.34 -9.11
N LYS A 97 1.27 22.84 -8.58
CA LYS A 97 1.92 24.07 -9.08
C LYS A 97 2.68 23.86 -10.39
N SER A 98 3.19 22.65 -10.64
CA SER A 98 3.98 22.36 -11.84
C SER A 98 3.93 20.89 -12.25
N LYS A 99 4.23 20.63 -13.54
CA LYS A 99 4.40 19.26 -14.07
C LYS A 99 5.44 18.46 -13.29
N ARG A 100 6.57 19.09 -12.93
CA ARG A 100 7.66 18.44 -12.18
C ARG A 100 7.23 18.01 -10.78
N GLU A 101 6.42 18.82 -10.11
CA GLU A 101 5.88 18.49 -8.79
C GLU A 101 5.03 17.23 -8.84
N LEU A 102 4.07 17.17 -9.77
CA LEU A 102 3.21 16.00 -9.92
C LEU A 102 4.01 14.75 -10.32
N GLN A 103 4.97 14.89 -11.23
CA GLN A 103 5.85 13.79 -11.64
C GLN A 103 6.68 13.26 -10.47
N LEU A 104 7.28 14.14 -9.67
CA LEU A 104 8.06 13.71 -8.49
C LEU A 104 7.20 12.98 -7.47
N LEU A 105 6.02 13.52 -7.15
CA LEU A 105 5.11 12.89 -6.18
C LEU A 105 4.64 11.51 -6.67
N ALA A 106 4.30 11.39 -7.97
CA ALA A 106 3.89 10.11 -8.55
C ALA A 106 5.02 9.07 -8.54
N THR A 107 6.21 9.45 -9.00
CA THR A 107 7.37 8.56 -9.01
C THR A 107 7.77 8.13 -7.60
N LEU A 108 7.75 9.04 -6.62
CA LEU A 108 8.02 8.69 -5.23
C LEU A 108 7.00 7.71 -4.67
N TYR A 109 5.70 7.96 -4.89
CA TYR A 109 4.63 7.04 -4.48
C TYR A 109 4.87 5.63 -5.05
N TRP A 110 5.07 5.50 -6.36
CA TRP A 110 5.29 4.18 -6.97
C TRP A 110 6.59 3.53 -6.53
N SER A 111 7.65 4.31 -6.33
CA SER A 111 8.95 3.78 -5.89
C SER A 111 8.84 3.17 -4.49
N PHE A 112 8.24 3.90 -3.53
CA PHE A 112 8.05 3.37 -2.18
C PHE A 112 7.08 2.20 -2.15
N ASN A 113 5.99 2.27 -2.94
CA ASN A 113 5.04 1.18 -3.05
C ASN A 113 5.69 -0.11 -3.57
N ASN A 114 6.42 -0.02 -4.68
CA ASN A 114 7.10 -1.16 -5.29
C ASN A 114 8.18 -1.75 -4.38
N LEU A 115 8.98 -0.88 -3.74
CA LEU A 115 10.02 -1.32 -2.82
C LEU A 115 9.42 -2.10 -1.64
N ARG A 116 8.32 -1.62 -1.06
CA ARG A 116 7.60 -2.34 -0.01
C ARG A 116 7.06 -3.68 -0.52
N THR A 117 6.39 -3.68 -1.67
CA THR A 117 5.78 -4.90 -2.24
C THR A 117 6.80 -6.02 -2.40
N ILE A 118 8.03 -5.71 -2.81
CA ILE A 118 9.14 -6.69 -2.87
C ILE A 118 9.32 -7.34 -1.50
N PHE A 119 9.53 -6.56 -0.44
CA PHE A 119 9.79 -7.10 0.90
C PHE A 119 8.58 -7.84 1.48
N THR A 120 7.36 -7.31 1.32
CA THR A 120 6.15 -7.98 1.82
C THR A 120 5.88 -9.28 1.07
N ASN A 121 6.14 -9.34 -0.23
CA ASN A 121 5.98 -10.57 -1.01
C ASN A 121 7.02 -11.62 -0.64
N LEU A 122 8.27 -11.21 -0.39
CA LEU A 122 9.31 -12.11 0.10
C LEU A 122 8.89 -12.80 1.40
N VAL A 123 8.20 -12.09 2.29
CA VAL A 123 7.66 -12.66 3.53
C VAL A 123 6.44 -13.55 3.25
N SER A 124 5.50 -13.10 2.43
CA SER A 124 4.20 -13.76 2.26
C SER A 124 4.27 -15.04 1.41
N ILE A 125 5.25 -15.16 0.51
CA ILE A 125 5.42 -16.37 -0.34
C ILE A 125 5.98 -17.55 0.45
N THR A 126 6.56 -17.32 1.64
CA THR A 126 7.19 -18.39 2.43
C THR A 126 6.19 -19.44 2.93
N GLN A 127 4.96 -19.04 3.26
CA GLN A 127 3.94 -19.95 3.80
C GLN A 127 2.52 -19.54 3.34
N LEU A 128 1.69 -20.54 3.04
CA LEU A 128 0.34 -20.34 2.50
C LEU A 128 -0.59 -19.63 3.49
N ASP A 129 -0.48 -19.93 4.78
CA ASP A 129 -1.26 -19.30 5.85
C ASP A 129 -1.02 -17.78 5.92
N LEU A 130 0.24 -17.34 5.85
CA LEU A 130 0.60 -15.93 5.83
C LEU A 130 0.05 -15.20 4.59
N ALA A 131 0.09 -15.87 3.43
CA ALA A 131 -0.50 -15.35 2.20
C ALA A 131 -2.03 -15.19 2.31
N LEU A 132 -2.72 -16.17 2.91
CA LEU A 132 -4.16 -16.11 3.14
C LEU A 132 -4.55 -15.00 4.13
N ILE A 133 -3.81 -14.86 5.23
CA ILE A 133 -4.02 -13.77 6.20
C ILE A 133 -3.88 -12.41 5.50
N LYS A 134 -2.80 -12.23 4.72
CA LYS A 134 -2.60 -11.01 3.93
C LYS A 134 -3.79 -10.75 3.02
N TRP A 135 -4.19 -11.74 2.21
CA TRP A 135 -5.31 -11.60 1.28
C TRP A 135 -6.60 -11.19 1.98
N VAL A 136 -7.00 -11.88 3.05
CA VAL A 136 -8.22 -11.57 3.81
C VAL A 136 -8.18 -10.13 4.35
N VAL A 137 -7.03 -9.68 4.87
CA VAL A 137 -6.88 -8.32 5.39
C VAL A 137 -7.00 -7.28 4.28
N LEU A 138 -6.45 -7.54 3.08
CA LEU A 138 -6.59 -6.65 1.93
C LEU A 138 -8.07 -6.51 1.53
N GLU A 139 -8.81 -7.62 1.43
CA GLU A 139 -10.23 -7.60 1.07
C GLU A 139 -11.09 -6.86 2.12
N ILE A 140 -10.89 -7.15 3.41
CA ILE A 140 -11.62 -6.47 4.50
C ILE A 140 -11.35 -4.97 4.48
N THR A 141 -10.08 -4.59 4.32
CA THR A 141 -9.70 -3.17 4.28
C THR A 141 -10.25 -2.51 3.03
N GLY A 142 -10.28 -3.20 1.89
CA GLY A 142 -10.84 -2.71 0.63
C GLY A 142 -12.35 -2.45 0.72
N VAL A 143 -13.11 -3.37 1.30
CA VAL A 143 -14.54 -3.17 1.56
C VAL A 143 -14.75 -1.94 2.46
N TYR A 144 -13.93 -1.81 3.51
CA TYR A 144 -14.00 -0.66 4.42
C TYR A 144 -13.68 0.66 3.71
N THR A 145 -12.64 0.73 2.88
CA THR A 145 -12.27 1.96 2.15
C THR A 145 -13.32 2.34 1.12
N ILE A 146 -13.85 1.37 0.38
CA ILE A 146 -14.94 1.59 -0.58
C ILE A 146 -16.15 2.21 0.14
N ASN A 147 -16.57 1.66 1.28
CA ASN A 147 -17.67 2.21 2.06
C ASN A 147 -17.41 3.67 2.52
N ILE A 148 -16.19 3.99 2.93
CA ILE A 148 -15.79 5.37 3.26
C ILE A 148 -15.89 6.30 2.03
N LEU A 149 -15.54 5.81 0.85
CA LEU A 149 -15.58 6.60 -0.37
C LEU A 149 -17.01 6.80 -0.88
N LEU A 150 -17.85 5.77 -0.78
CA LEU A 150 -19.25 5.82 -1.19
C LEU A 150 -20.11 6.67 -0.24
N SER A 151 -19.85 6.63 1.07
CA SER A 151 -20.57 7.46 2.06
C SER A 151 -20.35 8.98 1.88
N LYS A 152 -19.38 9.38 1.07
CA LYS A 152 -19.14 10.79 0.69
C LYS A 152 -19.86 11.20 -0.60
N LYS A 153 -20.55 10.26 -1.25
CA LYS A 153 -21.30 10.49 -2.48
C LYS A 153 -22.79 10.50 -2.17
N ARG A 154 -23.57 11.15 -3.04
CA ARG A 154 -25.03 11.09 -3.05
C ARG A 154 -25.48 10.30 -4.25
N PHE A 155 -26.51 9.48 -4.09
CA PHE A 155 -27.08 8.70 -5.18
C PHE A 155 -28.31 9.41 -5.75
N ILE A 156 -28.58 9.21 -7.03
CA ILE A 156 -29.71 9.86 -7.72
C ILE A 156 -31.04 9.40 -7.10
N GLU A 157 -31.15 8.10 -6.79
CA GLU A 157 -32.33 7.52 -6.14
C GLU A 157 -32.65 8.21 -4.81
N GLU A 158 -31.65 8.48 -3.97
CA GLU A 158 -31.82 9.21 -2.69
C GLU A 158 -32.34 10.65 -2.92
N ILE A 159 -31.90 11.29 -4.00
CA ILE A 159 -32.34 12.65 -4.36
C ILE A 159 -33.79 12.63 -4.88
N GLU A 160 -34.14 11.65 -5.71
CA GLU A 160 -35.49 11.48 -6.25
C GLU A 160 -36.51 11.14 -5.15
N GLU A 161 -36.14 10.31 -4.18
CA GLU A 161 -36.95 10.04 -2.99
C GLU A 161 -37.16 11.29 -2.13
N GLU A 162 -36.11 12.09 -1.88
CA GLU A 162 -36.23 13.36 -1.16
C GLU A 162 -37.19 14.34 -1.86
N ILE A 163 -37.12 14.44 -3.20
CA ILE A 163 -38.00 15.32 -3.98
C ILE A 163 -39.47 14.83 -3.92
N ASN A 164 -39.71 13.53 -3.99
CA ASN A 164 -41.07 12.96 -3.94
C ASN A 164 -41.72 13.02 -2.55
N MET A 165 -40.96 13.32 -1.49
CA MET A 165 -41.45 13.51 -0.12
C MET A 165 -41.79 14.97 0.23
N ILE A 166 -41.53 15.93 -0.66
CA ILE A 166 -41.83 17.37 -0.51
C ILE A 166 -43.11 17.72 -1.27
#